data_AF-A0AAT9WJR5-F1
#
_entry.id   AF-A0AAT9WJR5-F1
#
_cell.length_a   1.000
_cell.length_b   1.000
_cell.length_c   1.000
_cell.angle_alpha   90.00
_cell.angle_beta   90.00
_cell.angle_gamma   90.00
#
_symmetry.space_group_name_H-M   'P 1'
#
loop_
_entity.id
_entity.type
_entity.pdbx_description
1 polymer ?
#
loop_
_entity_poly.entity_id
_entity_poly.type
_entity_poly.pdbx_seq_one_letter_code
_entity_poly.pdbx_strand_id
1 'polypeptide(L)'
;MRLLKRLFAPKPKTQAHVVRRAVEVIDRVIFDVGIDTLVCGTFVLDRRLRVRFVGAPLARRRGVVAAVQVGDVAESEALRALAGEAIDAALVKGHCASLAHALVRELGHQAPKLRALPPAEAAKR
;
A
#
# COMPACT_ATOMS: atom_id res chain seq x y z
N MET A 1 32.74 -25.66 1.62
CA MET A 1 31.32 -25.88 2.00
C MET A 1 30.49 -24.59 1.92
N ARG A 2 30.24 -24.04 0.71
CA ARG A 2 29.55 -22.73 0.51
C ARG A 2 28.16 -22.84 -0.17
N LEU A 3 27.51 -24.00 -0.15
CA LEU A 3 26.29 -24.25 -0.94
C LEU A 3 24.98 -24.27 -0.14
N LEU A 4 25.01 -24.31 1.21
CA LEU A 4 23.80 -24.45 2.03
C LEU A 4 23.27 -23.13 2.65
N LYS A 5 24.03 -22.03 2.59
CA LYS A 5 23.60 -20.73 3.18
C LYS A 5 22.60 -19.93 2.32
N ARG A 6 22.24 -20.41 1.12
CA ARG A 6 21.30 -19.72 0.21
C ARG A 6 19.83 -20.12 0.39
N LEU A 7 19.53 -21.20 1.10
CA LEU A 7 18.15 -21.69 1.29
C LEU A 7 17.37 -20.91 2.36
N PHE A 8 18.04 -20.10 3.18
CA PHE A 8 17.44 -19.24 4.21
C PHE A 8 17.63 -17.74 3.95
N ALA A 9 17.97 -17.35 2.72
CA ALA A 9 17.93 -15.94 2.38
C ALA A 9 16.46 -15.48 2.46
N PRO A 10 16.12 -14.43 3.24
CA PRO A 10 14.76 -13.91 3.27
C PRO A 10 14.35 -13.59 1.83
N LYS A 11 13.23 -14.17 1.37
CA LYS A 11 12.75 -13.99 -0.01
C LYS A 11 12.80 -12.49 -0.36
N PRO A 12 13.35 -12.13 -1.53
CA PRO A 12 13.43 -10.73 -1.94
C PRO A 12 12.03 -10.12 -1.91
N LYS A 13 11.91 -8.91 -1.36
CA LYS A 13 10.63 -8.19 -1.38
C LYS A 13 10.19 -8.03 -2.83
N THR A 14 8.99 -8.49 -3.14
CA THR A 14 8.34 -8.27 -4.44
C THR A 14 7.39 -7.09 -4.33
N GLN A 15 7.01 -6.49 -5.46
CA GLN A 15 5.95 -5.49 -5.44
C GLN A 15 4.65 -6.06 -4.84
N ALA A 16 4.35 -7.35 -5.09
CA ALA A 16 3.22 -8.06 -4.48
C ALA A 16 3.23 -8.04 -2.94
N HIS A 17 4.40 -8.17 -2.30
CA HIS A 17 4.49 -8.07 -0.85
C HIS A 17 4.14 -6.66 -0.34
N VAL A 18 4.51 -5.63 -1.11
CA VAL A 18 4.20 -4.24 -0.76
C VAL A 18 2.71 -3.96 -0.96
N VAL A 19 2.12 -4.44 -2.06
CA VAL A 19 0.68 -4.35 -2.33
C VAL A 19 -0.12 -5.07 -1.24
N ARG A 20 0.21 -6.33 -0.95
CA ARG A 20 -0.44 -7.09 0.12
C ARG A 20 -0.39 -6.33 1.44
N ARG A 21 0.76 -5.73 1.76
CA ARG A 21 0.90 -4.95 2.98
C ARG A 21 0.06 -3.66 2.94
N ALA A 22 -0.05 -3.01 1.80
CA ALA A 22 -0.93 -1.86 1.64
C ALA A 22 -2.40 -2.25 1.85
N VAL A 23 -2.86 -3.37 1.28
CA VAL A 23 -4.22 -3.92 1.53
C VAL A 23 -4.45 -4.16 3.02
N GLU A 24 -3.55 -4.87 3.70
CA GLU A 24 -3.66 -5.13 5.15
C GLU A 24 -3.74 -3.84 5.99
N VAL A 25 -3.06 -2.78 5.55
CA VAL A 25 -3.11 -1.48 6.23
C VAL A 25 -4.44 -0.78 5.95
N ILE A 26 -4.91 -0.79 4.69
CA ILE A 26 -6.20 -0.19 4.31
C ILE A 26 -7.35 -0.88 5.06
N ASP A 27 -7.41 -2.21 5.04
CA ASP A 27 -8.45 -2.99 5.71
C ASP A 27 -8.51 -2.67 7.20
N ARG A 28 -7.33 -2.60 7.85
CA ARG A 28 -7.25 -2.26 9.27
C ARG A 28 -7.69 -0.82 9.54
N VAL A 29 -7.32 0.13 8.70
CA VAL A 29 -7.71 1.54 8.88
C VAL A 29 -9.21 1.71 8.68
N ILE A 30 -9.80 1.08 7.67
CA ILE A 30 -11.25 1.11 7.48
C ILE A 30 -11.98 0.55 8.70
N PHE A 31 -11.49 -0.58 9.25
CA PHE A 31 -12.08 -1.19 10.43
C PHE A 31 -11.90 -0.35 11.70
N ASP A 32 -10.70 0.21 11.93
CA ASP A 32 -10.36 0.91 13.17
C ASP A 32 -10.90 2.37 13.19
N VAL A 33 -10.96 3.06 12.04
CA VAL A 33 -11.26 4.52 11.98
C VAL A 33 -12.20 4.95 10.85
N GLY A 34 -12.65 4.04 9.99
CA GLY A 34 -13.60 4.32 8.92
C GLY A 34 -13.00 4.85 7.61
N ILE A 35 -13.85 4.86 6.57
CA ILE A 35 -13.48 5.24 5.19
C ILE A 35 -13.12 6.73 5.08
N ASP A 36 -13.84 7.61 5.77
CA ASP A 36 -13.57 9.06 5.69
C ASP A 36 -12.15 9.40 6.17
N THR A 37 -11.73 8.78 7.28
CA THR A 37 -10.38 8.94 7.82
C THR A 37 -9.33 8.40 6.86
N LEU A 38 -9.60 7.26 6.20
CA LEU A 38 -8.71 6.68 5.20
C LEU A 38 -8.47 7.66 4.04
N VAL A 39 -9.55 8.22 3.46
CA VAL A 39 -9.47 9.09 2.27
C VAL A 39 -8.74 10.40 2.58
N CYS A 40 -8.87 10.92 3.81
CA CYS A 40 -8.15 12.11 4.25
C CYS A 40 -6.69 11.85 4.66
N GLY A 41 -6.28 10.57 4.74
CA GLY A 41 -4.96 10.18 5.22
C GLY A 41 -3.90 10.12 4.13
N THR A 42 -2.68 9.78 4.57
CA THR A 42 -1.50 9.65 3.71
C THR A 42 -0.85 8.29 3.90
N PHE A 43 -0.57 7.61 2.80
CA PHE A 43 0.28 6.42 2.78
C PHE A 43 1.74 6.82 2.59
N VAL A 44 2.61 6.28 3.44
CA VAL A 44 4.04 6.56 3.42
C VAL A 44 4.83 5.28 3.22
N LEU A 45 5.90 5.39 2.45
CA LEU A 45 6.90 4.36 2.28
C LEU A 45 8.17 4.75 3.02
N ASP A 46 8.67 3.87 3.89
CA ASP A 46 9.96 4.07 4.55
C ASP A 46 11.15 3.52 3.73
N ARG A 47 12.37 3.84 4.15
CA ARG A 47 13.62 3.34 3.52
C ARG A 47 13.74 1.82 3.47
N ARG A 48 12.98 1.09 4.29
CA ARG A 48 12.93 -0.37 4.30
C ARG A 48 11.81 -0.89 3.40
N LEU A 49 11.18 -0.05 2.57
CA LEU A 49 10.02 -0.39 1.74
C LEU A 49 8.89 -0.99 2.59
N ARG A 50 8.61 -0.37 3.73
CA ARG A 50 7.42 -0.68 4.54
C ARG A 50 6.40 0.42 4.33
N VAL A 51 5.18 0.01 3.99
CA VAL A 51 4.02 0.88 3.84
C VAL A 51 3.41 1.13 5.21
N ARG A 52 3.05 2.38 5.48
CA ARG A 52 2.34 2.79 6.71
C ARG A 52 1.28 3.82 6.35
N PHE A 53 0.23 3.88 7.15
CA PHE A 53 -0.79 4.91 7.07
C PHE A 53 -0.55 5.98 8.14
N VAL A 54 -0.85 7.23 7.80
CA VAL A 54 -0.88 8.37 8.70
C VAL A 54 -2.21 9.09 8.47
N GLY A 55 -3.05 9.20 9.50
CA GLY A 55 -4.37 9.83 9.41
C GLY A 55 -4.36 11.37 9.28
N ALA A 56 -3.25 11.96 8.86
CA ALA A 56 -3.10 13.39 8.67
C ALA A 56 -2.16 13.67 7.49
N PRO A 57 -2.30 14.83 6.82
CA PRO A 57 -1.37 15.29 5.80
C PRO A 57 0.06 15.29 6.33
N LEU A 58 0.99 14.68 5.60
CA LEU A 58 2.35 14.51 6.08
C LEU A 58 3.25 15.70 5.69
N ALA A 59 3.66 16.50 6.67
CA ALA A 59 4.83 17.37 6.51
C ALA A 59 6.11 16.51 6.48
N ARG A 60 6.93 16.66 5.43
CA ARG A 60 8.17 15.88 5.14
C ARG A 60 8.82 15.27 6.39
N ARG A 61 8.64 13.96 6.61
CA ARG A 61 9.24 13.23 7.75
C ARG A 61 10.58 12.60 7.38
N ARG A 62 11.56 12.71 8.28
CA ARG A 62 12.84 11.97 8.16
C ARG A 62 12.58 10.48 8.03
N GLY A 63 13.16 9.86 6.99
CA GLY A 63 13.09 8.41 6.76
C GLY A 63 11.93 7.95 5.87
N VAL A 64 11.06 8.86 5.44
CA VAL A 64 10.08 8.62 4.38
C VAL A 64 10.76 8.81 3.03
N VAL A 65 10.55 7.86 2.11
CA VAL A 65 11.10 7.90 0.75
C VAL A 65 10.04 8.21 -0.30
N ALA A 66 8.77 7.98 0.01
CA ALA A 66 7.63 8.35 -0.82
C ALA A 66 6.39 8.55 0.07
N ALA A 67 5.52 9.47 -0.32
CA ALA A 67 4.27 9.73 0.36
C ALA A 67 3.18 10.05 -0.67
N VAL A 68 2.01 9.44 -0.51
CA VAL A 68 0.85 9.62 -1.38
C VAL A 68 -0.36 9.87 -0.49
N GLN A 69 -1.02 11.01 -0.70
CA GLN A 69 -2.29 11.31 -0.06
C GLN A 69 -3.39 10.49 -0.74
N VAL A 70 -4.23 9.83 0.04
CA VAL A 70 -5.23 8.89 -0.50
C VAL A 70 -6.21 9.61 -1.41
N GLY A 71 -6.68 10.80 -1.00
CA GLY A 71 -7.58 11.62 -1.81
C GLY A 71 -7.03 12.09 -3.15
N ASP A 72 -5.71 12.02 -3.39
CA ASP A 72 -5.11 12.36 -4.69
C ASP A 72 -5.10 11.17 -5.66
N VAL A 73 -5.48 9.99 -5.18
CA VAL A 73 -5.59 8.77 -5.98
C VAL A 73 -7.01 8.65 -6.50
N ALA A 74 -7.18 8.55 -7.82
CA ALA A 74 -8.49 8.47 -8.46
C ALA A 74 -9.36 7.32 -7.90
N GLU A 75 -8.72 6.18 -7.60
CA GLU A 75 -9.37 5.01 -7.00
C GLU A 75 -9.94 5.26 -5.59
N SER A 76 -9.62 6.38 -4.94
CA SER A 76 -10.20 6.79 -3.66
C SER A 76 -11.62 7.35 -3.76
N GLU A 77 -12.02 7.87 -4.92
CA GLU A 77 -13.38 8.41 -5.15
C GLU A 77 -14.44 7.31 -5.00
N ALA A 78 -14.14 6.12 -5.53
CA ALA A 78 -15.00 4.95 -5.41
C ALA A 78 -15.19 4.52 -3.95
N LEU A 79 -14.14 4.63 -3.12
CA LEU A 79 -14.24 4.38 -1.68
C LEU A 79 -15.06 5.46 -0.97
N ARG A 80 -14.85 6.74 -1.31
CA ARG A 80 -15.61 7.85 -0.74
C ARG A 80 -17.10 7.76 -1.06
N ALA A 81 -17.47 7.32 -2.26
CA ALA A 81 -18.86 7.11 -2.64
C ALA A 81 -19.57 6.06 -1.78
N LEU A 82 -18.81 5.11 -1.19
CA LEU A 82 -19.35 4.09 -0.30
C LEU A 82 -19.50 4.59 1.14
N ALA A 83 -18.90 5.73 1.51
CA ALA A 83 -19.03 6.31 2.83
C ALA A 83 -20.44 6.90 3.01
N GLY A 84 -21.36 6.09 3.56
CA GLY A 84 -22.74 6.52 3.86
C GLY A 84 -23.84 5.53 3.46
N GLU A 85 -23.51 4.46 2.72
CA GLU A 85 -24.47 3.43 2.31
C GLU A 85 -24.36 2.17 3.17
N ALA A 86 -25.37 1.29 3.13
CA ALA A 86 -25.27 -0.05 3.71
C ALA A 86 -24.33 -0.89 2.82
N ILE A 87 -23.05 -0.96 3.21
CA ILE A 87 -21.99 -1.43 2.31
C ILE A 87 -21.84 -2.96 2.32
N ASP A 88 -21.80 -3.56 1.14
CA ASP A 88 -21.36 -4.93 0.94
C ASP A 88 -19.84 -5.04 1.21
N ALA A 89 -19.47 -5.87 2.17
CA ALA A 89 -18.07 -6.11 2.55
C ALA A 89 -17.22 -6.67 1.38
N ALA A 90 -17.81 -7.43 0.46
CA ALA A 90 -17.10 -7.92 -0.72
C ALA A 90 -16.74 -6.78 -1.68
N LEU A 91 -17.65 -5.81 -1.82
CA LEU A 91 -17.47 -4.64 -2.66
C LEU A 91 -16.39 -3.71 -2.08
N VAL A 92 -16.43 -3.44 -0.76
CA VAL A 92 -15.36 -2.71 -0.06
C VAL A 92 -14.00 -3.36 -0.30
N LYS A 93 -13.90 -4.68 -0.13
CA LYS A 93 -12.66 -5.42 -0.30
C LYS A 93 -12.10 -5.29 -1.72
N GLY A 94 -12.96 -5.29 -2.74
CA GLY A 94 -12.57 -5.05 -4.13
C GLY A 94 -11.97 -3.67 -4.34
N HIS A 95 -12.61 -2.62 -3.80
CA HIS A 95 -12.09 -1.26 -3.89
C HIS A 95 -10.80 -1.06 -3.06
N CYS A 96 -10.67 -1.69 -1.90
CA CYS A 96 -9.43 -1.69 -1.11
C CYS A 96 -8.26 -2.27 -1.90
N ALA A 97 -8.48 -3.39 -2.60
CA ALA A 97 -7.45 -4.01 -3.43
C ALA A 97 -7.04 -3.09 -4.58
N SER A 98 -8.01 -2.49 -5.28
CA SER A 98 -7.75 -1.55 -6.37
C SER A 98 -6.98 -0.32 -5.88
N LEU A 99 -7.41 0.28 -4.77
CA LEU A 99 -6.72 1.40 -4.13
C LEU A 99 -5.29 1.03 -3.70
N ALA A 100 -5.08 -0.17 -3.15
CA ALA A 100 -3.74 -0.62 -2.76
C ALA A 100 -2.79 -0.72 -3.96
N HIS A 101 -3.28 -1.24 -5.09
CA HIS A 101 -2.50 -1.32 -6.32
C HIS A 101 -2.15 0.08 -6.84
N ALA A 102 -3.11 1.00 -6.85
CA ALA A 102 -2.92 2.38 -7.24
C ALA A 102 -1.90 3.10 -6.34
N LEU A 103 -2.03 2.97 -5.03
CA LEU A 103 -1.09 3.55 -4.06
C LEU A 103 0.33 3.04 -4.26
N VAL A 104 0.51 1.74 -4.52
CA VAL A 104 1.85 1.18 -4.78
C VAL A 104 2.43 1.68 -6.10
N ARG A 105 1.60 1.88 -7.13
CA ARG A 105 1.99 2.51 -8.39
C ARG A 105 2.48 3.95 -8.14
N GLU A 106 1.70 4.77 -7.44
CA GLU A 106 2.05 6.16 -7.12
C GLU A 106 3.29 6.27 -6.22
N LEU A 107 3.41 5.42 -5.20
CA LEU A 107 4.62 5.31 -4.39
C LEU A 107 5.83 4.88 -5.24
N GLY A 108 5.61 4.07 -6.28
CA GLY A 108 6.63 3.61 -7.22
C GLY A 108 7.18 4.71 -8.11
N HIS A 109 6.34 5.70 -8.48
CA HIS A 109 6.77 6.90 -9.20
C HIS A 109 7.75 7.73 -8.37
N GLN A 110 7.55 7.80 -7.05
CA GLN A 110 8.40 8.58 -6.15
C GLN A 110 9.60 7.79 -5.59
N ALA A 111 9.52 6.45 -5.52
CA ALA A 111 10.55 5.58 -4.96
C ALA A 111 11.12 4.61 -6.02
N PRO A 112 12.24 4.94 -6.68
CA PRO A 112 12.88 4.07 -7.69
C PRO A 112 13.20 2.66 -7.17
N LYS A 113 13.54 2.55 -5.87
CA LYS A 113 13.81 1.26 -5.21
C LYS A 113 12.58 0.34 -5.16
N LEU A 114 11.37 0.90 -5.11
CA LEU A 114 10.13 0.13 -5.17
C LEU A 114 9.88 -0.36 -6.60
N ARG A 115 10.07 0.50 -7.59
CA ARG A 115 9.93 0.16 -9.01
C ARG A 115 10.93 -0.91 -9.46
N ALA A 116 12.13 -0.91 -8.87
CA ALA A 116 13.16 -1.92 -9.14
C ALA A 116 12.85 -3.29 -8.53
N LEU A 117 11.82 -3.44 -7.69
CA LEU A 117 11.41 -4.74 -7.18
C LEU A 117 10.76 -5.58 -8.29
N PRO A 118 10.91 -6.92 -8.26
CA PRO A 118 10.23 -7.80 -9.21
C PRO A 118 8.71 -7.57 -9.16
N PRO A 119 8.05 -7.49 -10.33
CA PRO A 119 6.60 -7.37 -10.40
C PRO A 119 5.94 -8.61 -9.81
N ALA A 120 4.67 -8.47 -9.41
CA ALA A 120 3.90 -9.53 -8.75
C ALA A 120 3.87 -10.86 -9.54
N GLU A 121 3.93 -10.80 -10.88
CA GLU A 121 3.92 -11.98 -11.76
C GLU A 121 5.29 -12.69 -11.85
N ALA A 122 6.39 -12.00 -11.61
CA ALA A 122 7.74 -12.57 -11.74
C ALA A 122 8.10 -13.55 -10.60
N ALA A 123 7.27 -13.65 -9.56
CA ALA A 123 7.49 -14.54 -8.42
C ALA A 123 6.90 -15.96 -8.59
N LYS A 124 6.34 -16.27 -9.77
CA LYS A 124 5.75 -17.58 -10.12
C LYS A 124 6.62 -18.46 -11.04
N ARG A 125 7.91 -18.16 -11.18
CA ARG A 125 8.85 -19.03 -11.90
C ARG A 125 9.81 -19.73 -10.95
#